data_AF-A0A426GJJ8-F1
#
_entry.id   AF-A0A426GJJ8-F1
#
_cell.length_a   1.000
_cell.length_b   1.000
_cell.length_c   1.000
_cell.angle_alpha   90.00
_cell.angle_beta   90.00
_cell.angle_gamma   90.00
#
_symmetry.space_group_name_H-M   'P 1'
#
loop_
_entity.id
_entity.type
_entity.pdbx_description
1 polymer ?
#
loop_
_entity_poly.entity_id
_entity_poly.type
_entity_poly.pdbx_seq_one_letter_code
_entity_poly.pdbx_strand_id
1 'polypeptide(L)'
;MEQAGWIAPNIAYVRFNAFAGGDEARHVARFLDAHQEAKALIIDGRTHHGGGLEEMNEIFSRIFSKPGTLMVMETRAGVGRR
;
A
#
# COMPACT_ATOMS: atom_id res chain seq x y z
N MET A 1 0.35 -4.98 7.99
CA MET A 1 -0.91 -5.24 7.26
C MET A 1 -1.81 -5.93 8.25
N GLU A 2 -3.05 -5.47 8.43
CA GLU A 2 -3.94 -6.01 9.47
C GLU A 2 -4.74 -7.21 8.98
N GLN A 3 -5.16 -7.14 7.72
CA GLN A 3 -5.93 -8.19 7.07
C GLN A 3 -5.57 -8.17 5.58
N ALA A 4 -5.25 -9.34 5.03
CA ALA A 4 -4.89 -9.48 3.63
C ALA A 4 -5.30 -10.85 3.11
N GLY A 5 -5.85 -10.91 1.90
CA GLY A 5 -6.15 -12.16 1.22
C GLY A 5 -7.27 -12.03 0.18
N TRP A 6 -7.76 -13.17 -0.28
CA TRP A 6 -8.93 -13.25 -1.14
C TRP A 6 -10.21 -13.13 -0.31
N ILE A 7 -11.09 -12.18 -0.67
CA ILE A 7 -12.43 -12.07 -0.05
C ILE A 7 -13.54 -12.69 -0.90
N ALA A 8 -13.25 -12.90 -2.18
CA ALA A 8 -14.09 -13.59 -3.14
C ALA A 8 -13.20 -14.12 -4.29
N PRO A 9 -13.73 -15.00 -5.16
CA PRO A 9 -12.99 -15.45 -6.34
C PRO A 9 -12.45 -14.28 -7.17
N ASN A 10 -11.13 -14.22 -7.33
CA ASN A 10 -10.40 -13.18 -8.06
C ASN A 10 -10.53 -11.74 -7.50
N ILE A 11 -10.96 -11.58 -6.24
CA ILE A 11 -11.01 -10.28 -5.57
C ILE A 11 -10.05 -10.30 -4.37
N ALA A 12 -8.94 -9.61 -4.52
CA ALA A 12 -7.96 -9.41 -3.46
C ALA A 12 -8.39 -8.24 -2.57
N TYR A 13 -8.15 -8.37 -1.28
CA TYR A 13 -8.44 -7.36 -0.27
C TYR A 13 -7.22 -7.17 0.63
N VAL A 14 -6.92 -5.92 0.95
CA VAL A 14 -5.91 -5.57 1.94
C VAL A 14 -6.39 -4.42 2.80
N ARG A 15 -6.16 -4.52 4.10
CA ARG A 15 -6.40 -3.46 5.09
C ARG A 15 -5.10 -2.99 5.71
N PHE A 16 -4.96 -1.68 5.75
CA PHE A 16 -3.86 -0.97 6.39
C PHE A 16 -4.39 -0.05 7.49
N ASN A 17 -3.66 0.04 8.60
CA ASN A 17 -3.88 1.08 9.62
C ASN A 17 -2.82 2.17 9.57
N ALA A 18 -1.65 1.92 8.95
CA ALA A 18 -0.60 2.91 8.70
C ALA A 18 0.37 2.40 7.62
N PHE A 19 1.17 3.31 7.06
CA PHE A 19 2.34 3.00 6.23
C PHE A 19 3.62 3.26 7.03
N ALA A 20 4.13 2.20 7.66
CA ALA A 20 5.24 2.26 8.60
C ALA A 20 6.62 2.22 7.90
N GLY A 21 6.67 1.82 6.62
CA GLY A 21 7.90 1.57 5.87
C GLY A 21 8.60 0.27 6.26
N GLY A 22 9.77 0.05 5.68
CA GLY A 22 10.67 -1.07 5.98
C GLY A 22 10.07 -2.43 5.64
N ASP A 23 9.97 -3.30 6.64
CA ASP A 23 9.49 -4.67 6.48
C ASP A 23 8.03 -4.72 6.00
N GLU A 24 7.23 -3.74 6.38
CA GLU A 24 5.83 -3.62 5.98
C GLU A 24 5.70 -3.42 4.46
N ALA A 25 6.50 -2.52 3.87
CA ALA A 25 6.54 -2.33 2.42
C ALA A 25 6.91 -3.63 1.68
N ARG A 26 7.84 -4.42 2.22
CA ARG A 26 8.18 -5.73 1.64
C ARG A 26 7.04 -6.74 1.75
N HIS A 27 6.25 -6.71 2.83
CA HIS A 27 5.06 -7.54 2.96
C HIS A 27 4.00 -7.15 1.91
N VAL A 28 3.81 -5.85 1.68
CA VAL A 28 2.90 -5.32 0.64
C VAL A 28 3.30 -5.80 -0.74
N ALA A 29 4.59 -5.68 -1.09
CA ALA A 29 5.11 -6.17 -2.36
C ALA A 29 4.78 -7.66 -2.57
N ARG A 30 5.08 -8.51 -1.57
CA ARG A 30 4.78 -9.95 -1.63
C ARG A 30 3.29 -10.24 -1.77
N PHE A 31 2.44 -9.50 -1.06
CA PHE A 31 1.00 -9.66 -1.17
C PHE A 31 0.52 -9.33 -2.59
N LEU A 32 0.96 -8.21 -3.16
CA LEU A 32 0.57 -7.79 -4.50
C LEU A 32 1.05 -8.78 -5.57
N ASP A 33 2.28 -9.28 -5.47
CA ASP A 33 2.82 -10.26 -6.42
C ASP A 33 2.05 -11.60 -6.35
N ALA A 34 1.65 -12.03 -5.15
CA ALA A 34 0.84 -13.23 -4.96
C ALA A 34 -0.61 -13.08 -5.47
N HIS A 35 -1.09 -11.85 -5.67
CA HIS A 35 -2.45 -11.54 -6.12
C HIS A 35 -2.47 -10.83 -7.48
N GLN A 36 -1.40 -10.93 -8.28
CA GLN A 36 -1.28 -10.24 -9.57
C GLN A 36 -2.41 -10.60 -10.56
N GLU A 37 -3.00 -11.79 -10.44
CA GLU A 37 -4.10 -12.28 -11.27
C GLU A 37 -5.49 -11.86 -10.75
N ALA A 38 -5.55 -11.07 -9.66
CA ALA A 38 -6.81 -10.56 -9.15
C ALA A 38 -7.46 -9.64 -10.18
N LYS A 39 -8.76 -9.84 -10.43
CA LYS A 39 -9.54 -8.94 -11.29
C LYS A 39 -9.83 -7.60 -10.60
N ALA A 40 -9.80 -7.59 -9.27
CA ALA A 40 -9.96 -6.40 -8.47
C ALA A 40 -9.12 -6.48 -7.20
N LEU A 41 -8.54 -5.35 -6.82
CA LEU A 41 -7.89 -5.13 -5.53
C LEU A 41 -8.71 -4.09 -4.75
N ILE A 42 -9.16 -4.45 -3.55
CA ILE A 42 -9.77 -3.53 -2.61
C ILE A 42 -8.74 -3.14 -1.56
N ILE A 43 -8.47 -1.84 -1.46
CA ILE A 43 -7.61 -1.27 -0.44
C ILE A 43 -8.49 -0.59 0.61
N ASP A 44 -8.56 -1.17 1.80
CA ASP A 44 -9.30 -0.61 2.92
C ASP A 44 -8.41 0.28 3.78
N GLY A 45 -8.59 1.59 3.58
CA GLY A 45 -7.95 2.65 4.36
C GLY A 45 -8.88 3.35 5.34
N ARG A 46 -10.04 2.78 5.70
CA ARG A 46 -11.06 3.48 6.51
C ARG A 46 -10.55 3.94 7.89
N THR A 47 -9.59 3.22 8.46
CA THR A 47 -8.96 3.56 9.75
C THR A 47 -7.47 3.88 9.59
N HIS A 48 -7.06 4.36 8.41
CA HIS A 48 -5.66 4.60 8.09
C HIS A 48 -5.14 5.90 8.70
N HIS A 49 -3.99 5.85 9.39
CA HIS A 49 -3.37 6.98 10.10
C HIS A 49 -2.29 7.72 9.28
N GLY A 50 -2.15 7.39 8.00
CA GLY A 50 -1.10 7.91 7.14
C GLY A 50 0.22 7.15 7.33
N GLY A 51 1.32 7.79 6.96
CA GLY A 51 2.65 7.18 7.03
C GLY A 51 3.58 7.64 5.92
N GLY A 52 4.57 6.80 5.62
CA GLY A 52 5.59 7.06 4.60
C GLY A 52 5.19 6.68 3.17
N LEU A 53 6.11 6.93 2.23
CA LEU A 53 5.91 6.69 0.80
C LEU A 53 6.29 5.27 0.35
N GLU A 54 6.91 4.45 1.20
CA GLU A 54 7.47 3.15 0.77
C GLU A 54 6.37 2.17 0.33
N GLU A 55 5.34 1.94 1.15
CA GLU A 55 4.19 1.11 0.78
C GLU A 55 3.44 1.67 -0.43
N MET A 56 3.32 3.00 -0.51
CA MET A 56 2.68 3.68 -1.64
C MET A 56 3.43 3.42 -2.95
N ASN A 57 4.76 3.43 -2.93
CA ASN A 57 5.58 3.09 -4.11
C ASN A 57 5.37 1.63 -4.54
N GLU A 58 5.22 0.70 -3.59
CA GLU A 58 4.93 -0.71 -3.91
C GLU A 58 3.55 -0.91 -4.52
N ILE A 59 2.53 -0.24 -3.96
CA ILE A 59 1.14 -0.32 -4.45
C ILE A 59 1.03 0.35 -5.82
N PHE A 60 1.47 1.60 -5.93
CA PHE A 60 1.19 2.41 -7.11
C PHE A 60 2.00 2.00 -8.33
N SER A 61 3.23 1.49 -8.16
CA SER A 61 4.02 0.96 -9.29
C SER A 61 3.35 -0.23 -10.00
N ARG A 62 2.48 -0.96 -9.31
CA ARG A 62 1.74 -2.10 -9.87
C ARG A 62 0.37 -1.71 -10.44
N ILE A 63 -0.22 -0.60 -9.98
CA ILE A 63 -1.50 -0.10 -10.48
C ILE A 63 -1.31 0.77 -11.73
N PHE A 64 -0.25 1.58 -11.77
CA PHE A 64 0.01 2.52 -12.86
C PHE A 64 1.11 2.01 -13.78
N SER A 65 0.78 1.81 -15.06
CA SER A 65 1.68 1.21 -16.06
C SER A 65 2.76 2.14 -16.61
N LYS A 66 2.70 3.43 -16.28
CA LYS A 66 3.65 4.44 -16.76
C LYS A 66 4.29 5.16 -15.57
N PRO A 67 5.63 5.35 -15.59
CA PRO A 67 6.29 6.18 -14.59
C PRO A 67 5.68 7.59 -14.56
N GLY A 68 5.42 8.08 -13.35
CA GLY A 68 4.90 9.43 -13.13
C GLY A 68 4.90 9.78 -11.65
N THR A 69 4.86 11.07 -11.36
CA THR A 69 4.67 11.56 -9.99
C THR A 69 3.20 11.35 -9.61
N LEU A 70 2.93 10.36 -8.77
CA LEU A 70 1.57 10.01 -8.34
C LEU A 70 1.19 10.69 -7.03
N MET A 71 2.18 10.97 -6.18
CA MET A 71 2.01 11.72 -4.95
C MET A 71 3.27 12.54 -4.66
N VAL A 72 3.07 13.72 -4.10
CA VAL A 72 4.11 14.48 -3.43
C VAL A 72 3.72 14.64 -1.97
N MET A 73 4.63 14.28 -1.06
CA MET A 73 4.44 14.49 0.37
C MET A 73 5.28 15.68 0.81
N GLU A 74 4.59 16.78 1.13
CA GLU A 74 5.22 17.96 1.73
C GLU A 74 5.50 17.69 3.22
N THR A 75 6.73 17.28 3.53
CA THR A 75 7.16 17.03 4.92
C THR A 75 7.73 18.29 5.55
N ARG A 76 7.31 18.61 6.78
CA ARG A 76 8.00 19.59 7.64
C ARG A 76 8.96 18.85 8.58
N ALA A 77 10.17 19.37 8.76
CA ALA A 77 11.23 18.75 9.57
C ALA A 77 10.85 18.43 11.04
N GLY A 78 9.77 19.02 11.56
CA GLY A 78 9.27 18.79 12.92
C GLY A 78 8.27 17.64 13.09
N VAL A 79 7.88 16.92 12.04
CA VAL A 79 6.81 15.90 12.10
C VAL A 79 7.37 14.46 12.18
N GLY A 80 8.65 14.26 11.85
CA GLY A 80 9.31 12.93 11.81
C GLY A 80 10.20 12.57 13.00
N ARG A 81 10.38 13.46 14.00
CA ARG A 81 11.04 13.12 15.27
C ARG A 81 9.98 12.93 16.36
N ARG A 82 9.75 11.68 16.72
CA ARG A 82 9.32 11.29 18.06
C ARG A 82 10.43 10.50 18.70
#